data_AF-A0AA50P1V0-F1
#
_entry.id   AF-A0AA50P1V0-F1
#
_cell.length_a   1.000
_cell.length_b   1.000
_cell.length_c   1.000
_cell.angle_alpha   90.00
_cell.angle_beta   90.00
_cell.angle_gamma   90.00
#
_symmetry.space_group_name_H-M   'P 1'
#
loop_
_entity.id
_entity.type
_entity.pdbx_description
1 polymer ?
#
loop_
_entity_poly.entity_id
_entity_poly.type
_entity_poly.pdbx_seq_one_letter_code
_entity_poly.pdbx_strand_id
1 'polypeptide(L)'
;RIPSQESVDVASENDNSVTAKFTHVLHKDAFLVFRALCKLSMKPLPEGTPDPKSHELRSKILSLHLLLSILQNAGPVFRNNEMFITAIKQYLCVALSKNGVSSVPEVFELSLAIFLA
;
A
#
# COMPACT_ATOMS: atom_id res chain seq x y z
N ARG A 1 19.72 25.34 -7.22
CA ARG A 1 19.52 24.17 -8.11
C ARG A 1 19.79 22.92 -7.28
N ILE A 2 18.72 22.28 -6.79
CA ILE A 2 18.75 20.95 -6.15
C ILE A 2 17.63 20.18 -6.82
N PRO A 3 17.89 19.14 -7.63
CA PRO A 3 16.85 18.30 -8.20
C PRO A 3 16.83 16.97 -7.46
N SER A 4 15.82 16.71 -6.64
CA SER A 4 15.56 15.37 -6.08
C SER A 4 14.08 15.22 -5.68
N GLN A 5 13.20 15.29 -6.67
CA GLN A 5 11.88 14.66 -6.59
C GLN A 5 11.80 13.62 -7.70
N GLU A 6 12.60 12.57 -7.58
CA GLU A 6 12.29 11.30 -8.22
C GLU A 6 11.44 10.50 -7.24
N SER A 7 10.13 10.65 -7.35
CA SER A 7 9.18 9.73 -6.78
C SER A 7 7.97 9.79 -7.68
N VAL A 8 7.43 8.61 -8.00
CA VAL A 8 6.19 8.40 -8.75
C VAL A 8 6.32 8.33 -10.28
N ASP A 9 7.22 7.53 -10.86
CA ASP A 9 7.01 7.04 -12.24
C ASP A 9 7.50 5.62 -12.57
N VAL A 10 8.28 4.96 -11.68
CA VAL A 10 8.82 3.61 -11.97
C VAL A 10 7.74 2.49 -11.94
N ALA A 11 6.52 2.78 -11.50
CA ALA A 11 5.47 1.77 -11.29
C ALA A 11 4.52 1.55 -12.50
N SER A 12 4.47 2.47 -13.47
CA SER A 12 3.40 2.51 -14.48
C SER A 12 3.52 1.43 -15.57
N GLU A 13 4.73 1.11 -16.04
CA GLU A 13 4.93 0.06 -17.06
C GLU A 13 4.75 -1.35 -16.49
N ASN A 14 5.27 -1.57 -15.28
CA ASN A 14 5.17 -2.87 -14.61
C ASN A 14 3.70 -3.20 -14.24
N ASP A 15 2.92 -2.17 -13.91
CA ASP A 15 1.50 -2.27 -13.57
C ASP A 15 0.64 -2.84 -14.72
N ASN A 16 0.92 -2.45 -15.96
CA ASN A 16 0.20 -2.96 -17.13
C ASN A 16 0.57 -4.42 -17.45
N SER A 17 1.83 -4.80 -17.25
CA SER A 17 2.27 -6.18 -17.45
C SER A 17 1.65 -7.14 -16.44
N VAL A 18 1.47 -6.69 -15.20
CA VAL A 18 0.88 -7.46 -14.10
C VAL A 18 -0.63 -7.59 -14.32
N THR A 19 -1.30 -6.52 -14.70
CA THR A 19 -2.75 -6.54 -14.94
C THR A 19 -3.16 -7.37 -16.18
N ALA A 20 -2.30 -7.51 -17.18
CA ALA A 20 -2.53 -8.34 -18.36
C ALA A 20 -2.48 -9.86 -18.08
N LYS A 21 -1.94 -10.29 -16.94
CA LYS A 21 -1.77 -11.71 -16.57
C LYS A 21 -2.97 -12.31 -15.81
N PHE A 22 -3.95 -11.49 -15.42
CA PHE A 22 -5.12 -12.01 -14.71
C PHE A 22 -6.07 -12.76 -15.65
N THR A 23 -6.28 -14.04 -15.37
CA THR A 23 -7.25 -14.88 -16.08
C THR A 23 -8.68 -14.73 -15.56
N HIS A 24 -8.85 -14.18 -14.36
CA HIS A 24 -10.14 -14.02 -13.70
C HIS A 24 -10.39 -12.57 -13.29
N VAL A 25 -11.57 -12.03 -13.61
CA VAL A 25 -11.93 -10.62 -13.36
C VAL A 25 -11.85 -10.26 -11.88
N LEU A 26 -12.36 -11.13 -10.99
CA LEU A 26 -12.34 -10.85 -9.55
C LEU A 26 -10.91 -10.77 -8.97
N HIS A 27 -9.96 -11.51 -9.53
CA HIS A 27 -8.55 -11.41 -9.10
C HIS A 27 -7.95 -10.08 -9.54
N LYS A 28 -8.28 -9.64 -10.75
CA LYS A 28 -7.89 -8.32 -11.25
C LYS A 28 -8.46 -7.21 -10.38
N ASP A 29 -9.74 -7.28 -10.02
CA ASP A 29 -10.40 -6.28 -9.17
C ASP A 29 -9.77 -6.22 -7.78
N ALA A 30 -9.57 -7.38 -7.14
CA ALA A 30 -8.91 -7.47 -5.84
C ALA A 30 -7.47 -6.93 -5.89
N PHE A 31 -6.72 -7.22 -6.95
CA PHE A 31 -5.38 -6.66 -7.15
C PHE A 31 -5.41 -5.14 -7.30
N LEU A 32 -6.32 -4.61 -8.10
CA LEU A 32 -6.43 -3.16 -8.33
C LEU A 32 -6.79 -2.41 -7.05
N VAL A 33 -7.70 -2.96 -6.24
CA VAL A 33 -8.06 -2.43 -4.92
C VAL A 33 -6.86 -2.47 -3.97
N PHE A 34 -6.19 -3.62 -3.84
CA PHE A 34 -5.02 -3.77 -2.98
C PHE A 34 -3.90 -2.78 -3.35
N ARG A 35 -3.61 -2.64 -4.65
CA ARG A 35 -2.63 -1.68 -5.17
C ARG A 35 -3.03 -0.24 -4.85
N ALA A 36 -4.29 0.12 -5.05
CA ALA A 36 -4.78 1.47 -4.77
C ALA A 36 -4.63 1.83 -3.29
N LEU A 37 -4.97 0.90 -2.39
CA LEU A 37 -4.81 1.08 -0.95
C LEU A 37 -3.33 1.25 -0.56
N CYS A 38 -2.43 0.44 -1.11
CA CYS A 38 -0.99 0.62 -0.90
C CYS A 38 -0.54 2.03 -1.34
N LYS A 39 -0.94 2.48 -2.55
CA LYS A 39 -0.59 3.81 -3.07
C LYS A 39 -1.14 4.95 -2.19
N LEU A 40 -2.39 4.84 -1.73
CA LEU A 40 -2.98 5.82 -0.81
C LEU A 40 -2.27 5.85 0.53
N SER A 41 -1.93 4.69 1.10
CA SER A 41 -1.19 4.58 2.36
C SER A 41 0.22 5.19 2.29
N MET A 42 0.78 5.40 1.10
CA MET A 42 2.13 5.94 0.91
C MET A 42 2.16 7.45 0.66
N LYS A 43 1.01 8.12 0.51
CA LYS A 43 0.99 9.58 0.30
C LYS A 43 1.71 10.28 1.47
N PRO A 44 2.62 11.22 1.19
CA PRO A 44 3.32 11.94 2.24
C PRO A 44 2.33 12.80 3.03
N LEU A 45 2.60 12.96 4.32
CA LEU A 45 1.89 13.93 5.15
C LEU A 45 2.60 15.29 5.06
N PRO A 46 1.91 16.40 5.33
CA PRO A 46 2.56 17.71 5.44
C PRO A 46 3.70 17.69 6.48
N GLU A 47 4.74 18.48 6.22
CA GLU A 47 5.87 18.67 7.15
C GLU A 47 5.39 19.21 8.51
N GLY A 48 6.00 18.74 9.60
CA GLY A 48 5.64 19.11 10.97
C GLY A 48 4.68 18.11 11.62
N THR A 49 4.00 18.55 12.68
CA THR A 49 3.03 17.72 13.41
C THR A 49 1.76 17.55 12.58
N PRO A 50 1.39 16.33 12.15
CA PRO A 50 0.19 16.13 11.35
C PRO A 50 -1.07 16.47 12.15
N ASP A 51 -2.00 17.24 11.56
CA ASP A 51 -3.31 17.48 12.17
C ASP A 51 -4.11 16.16 12.21
N PRO A 52 -4.52 15.67 13.39
CA PRO A 52 -5.36 14.47 13.54
C PRO A 52 -6.65 14.49 12.72
N LYS A 53 -7.18 15.68 12.39
CA LYS A 53 -8.41 15.85 11.62
C LYS A 53 -8.18 16.01 10.12
N SER A 54 -6.93 16.11 9.67
CA SER A 54 -6.59 16.26 8.26
C SER A 54 -7.09 15.07 7.43
N HIS A 55 -7.54 15.37 6.22
CA HIS A 55 -8.04 14.35 5.30
C HIS A 55 -6.92 13.38 4.89
N GLU A 56 -5.70 13.89 4.73
CA GLU A 56 -4.50 13.14 4.37
C GLU A 56 -4.18 12.05 5.39
N LEU A 57 -4.13 12.42 6.68
CA LEU A 57 -3.84 11.47 7.75
C LEU A 57 -4.96 10.43 7.89
N ARG A 58 -6.21 10.87 7.86
CA ARG A 58 -7.37 9.96 7.93
C ARG A 58 -7.41 8.98 6.75
N SER A 59 -7.10 9.46 5.54
CA SER A 59 -7.03 8.62 4.34
C SER A 59 -5.90 7.59 4.45
N LYS A 60 -4.73 7.98 4.98
CA LYS A 60 -3.61 7.09 5.23
C LYS A 60 -3.97 6.00 6.25
N ILE A 61 -4.49 6.39 7.41
CA ILE A 61 -4.87 5.46 8.49
C ILE A 61 -5.94 4.47 8.02
N LEU A 62 -6.97 4.96 7.32
CA LEU A 62 -8.02 4.11 6.78
C LEU A 62 -7.46 3.11 5.76
N SER A 63 -6.57 3.55 4.88
CA SER A 63 -5.93 2.67 3.90
C SER A 63 -5.14 1.54 4.56
N LEU A 64 -4.41 1.84 5.64
CA LEU A 64 -3.67 0.84 6.42
C LEU A 64 -4.60 -0.15 7.13
N HIS A 65 -5.67 0.32 7.76
CA HIS A 65 -6.68 -0.56 8.35
C HIS A 65 -7.30 -1.52 7.32
N LEU A 66 -7.62 -1.02 6.13
CA LEU A 66 -8.16 -1.86 5.05
C LEU A 66 -7.14 -2.87 4.53
N LEU A 67 -5.86 -2.49 4.41
CA LEU A 67 -4.79 -3.43 4.05
C LEU A 67 -4.63 -4.53 5.10
N LEU A 68 -4.62 -4.17 6.39
CA LEU A 68 -4.58 -5.14 7.48
C LEU A 68 -5.76 -6.10 7.41
N SER A 69 -6.97 -5.58 7.22
CA SER A 69 -8.18 -6.38 7.09
C SER A 69 -8.12 -7.34 5.89
N ILE A 70 -7.60 -6.89 4.74
CA ILE A 70 -7.38 -7.76 3.58
C ILE A 70 -6.45 -8.91 3.95
N LEU A 71 -5.31 -8.65 4.60
CA LEU A 71 -4.32 -9.68 4.92
C LEU A 71 -4.83 -10.69 5.96
N GLN A 72 -5.52 -10.21 6.99
CA GLN A 72 -6.09 -11.05 8.04
C GLN A 72 -7.22 -11.95 7.52
N ASN A 73 -7.99 -11.47 6.55
CA ASN A 73 -9.13 -12.19 5.98
C ASN A 73 -8.82 -12.79 4.60
N ALA A 74 -7.57 -12.71 4.15
CA ALA A 74 -7.15 -13.18 2.84
C ALA A 74 -7.29 -14.71 2.74
N GLY A 75 -8.07 -15.16 1.75
CA GLY A 75 -8.16 -16.58 1.42
C GLY A 75 -6.86 -17.14 0.80
N PRO A 76 -6.75 -18.47 0.63
CA PRO A 76 -5.54 -19.14 0.13
C PRO A 76 -5.04 -18.61 -1.22
N VAL A 77 -5.95 -18.11 -2.06
CA VAL A 77 -5.63 -17.56 -3.38
C VAL A 77 -4.69 -16.35 -3.26
N PHE A 78 -4.91 -15.46 -2.30
CA PHE A 78 -4.07 -14.26 -2.13
C PHE A 78 -2.63 -14.63 -1.75
N ARG A 79 -2.46 -15.73 -1.01
CA ARG A 79 -1.14 -16.19 -0.52
C ARG A 79 -0.35 -16.96 -1.57
N ASN A 80 -1.03 -17.70 -2.44
CA ASN A 80 -0.39 -18.64 -3.37
C ASN A 80 -0.31 -18.14 -4.82
N ASN A 81 -1.08 -17.11 -5.18
CA ASN A 81 -1.10 -16.61 -6.55
C ASN A 81 0.07 -15.65 -6.79
N GLU A 82 0.88 -15.93 -7.81
CA GLU A 82 2.09 -15.18 -8.17
C GLU A 82 1.83 -13.68 -8.39
N MET A 83 0.65 -13.31 -8.88
CA MET A 83 0.30 -11.92 -9.12
C MET A 83 0.13 -11.15 -7.82
N PHE A 84 -0.50 -11.77 -6.81
CA PHE A 84 -0.64 -11.17 -5.48
C PHE A 84 0.68 -11.15 -4.72
N ILE A 85 1.51 -12.20 -4.84
CA ILE A 85 2.88 -12.20 -4.29
C ILE A 85 3.69 -11.05 -4.89
N THR A 86 3.58 -10.84 -6.20
CA THR A 86 4.23 -9.70 -6.89
C THR A 86 3.69 -8.37 -6.37
N ALA A 87 2.37 -8.25 -6.18
CA ALA A 87 1.73 -7.06 -5.62
C ALA A 87 2.25 -6.73 -4.21
N ILE A 88 2.40 -7.74 -3.35
CA ILE A 88 2.94 -7.57 -2.00
C ILE A 88 4.36 -7.01 -2.07
N LYS A 89 5.23 -7.63 -2.87
CA LYS A 89 6.63 -7.20 -3.02
C LYS A 89 6.74 -5.78 -3.57
N GLN A 90 5.94 -5.44 -4.57
CA GLN A 90 6.04 -4.17 -5.29
C GLN A 90 5.34 -3.01 -4.58
N TYR A 91 4.24 -3.28 -3.87
CA TYR A 91 3.40 -2.24 -3.28
C TYR A 91 3.41 -2.27 -1.77
N LEU A 92 3.13 -3.42 -1.14
CA LEU A 92 3.00 -3.50 0.31
C LEU A 92 4.35 -3.31 1.01
N CYS A 93 5.41 -3.97 0.54
CA CYS A 93 6.74 -3.82 1.16
C CYS A 93 7.22 -2.36 1.09
N VAL A 94 6.99 -1.68 -0.04
CA VAL A 94 7.33 -0.25 -0.18
C VAL A 94 6.47 0.61 0.75
N ALA A 95 5.18 0.30 0.88
CA ALA A 95 4.28 0.99 1.80
C ALA A 95 4.70 0.83 3.26
N LEU A 96 5.11 -0.37 3.66
CA LEU A 96 5.63 -0.65 4.99
C LEU A 96 6.94 0.11 5.26
N SER A 97 7.89 0.12 4.32
CA SER A 97 9.13 0.86 4.49
C SER A 97 8.90 2.36 4.69
N LYS A 98 7.89 2.94 4.02
CA LYS A 98 7.55 4.38 4.15
C LYS A 98 6.81 4.70 5.45
N ASN A 99 5.94 3.81 5.92
CA ASN A 99 5.11 4.07 7.10
C ASN A 99 5.73 3.55 8.42
N GLY A 100 6.63 2.57 8.34
CA GLY A 100 7.29 1.95 9.50
C GLY A 100 8.28 2.84 10.25
N VAL A 101 8.52 4.06 9.75
CA VAL A 101 9.31 5.11 10.42
C VAL A 101 8.47 6.36 10.73
N SER A 102 7.14 6.25 10.68
CA SER A 102 6.24 7.38 10.95
C SER A 102 6.34 7.85 12.39
N SER A 103 6.34 9.18 12.59
CA SER A 103 6.23 9.82 13.91
C SER A 103 4.81 9.78 14.48
N VAL A 104 3.80 9.38 13.70
CA VAL A 104 2.42 9.19 14.16
C VAL A 104 2.29 7.76 14.72
N PRO A 105 2.05 7.58 16.04
CA PRO A 105 2.04 6.25 16.66
C PRO A 105 1.07 5.27 16.00
N GLU A 106 -0.14 5.72 15.68
CA GLU A 106 -1.17 4.88 15.05
C GLU A 106 -0.73 4.34 13.66
N VAL A 107 -0.03 5.16 12.87
CA VAL A 107 0.48 4.74 11.55
C VAL A 107 1.59 3.70 11.73
N PHE A 108 2.46 3.88 12.71
CA PHE A 108 3.54 2.95 13.03
C PHE A 108 2.97 1.60 13.52
N GLU A 109 2.03 1.63 14.47
CA GLU A 109 1.38 0.44 15.02
C GLU A 109 0.65 -0.38 13.95
N LEU A 110 -0.11 0.28 13.07
CA LEU A 110 -0.76 -0.39 11.94
C LEU A 110 0.25 -1.01 10.97
N SER A 111 1.36 -0.32 10.70
CA SER A 111 2.41 -0.84 9.83
C SER A 111 3.07 -2.09 10.43
N LEU A 112 3.29 -2.09 11.75
CA LEU A 112 3.81 -3.26 12.46
C LEU A 112 2.81 -4.42 12.46
N ALA A 113 1.52 -4.14 12.68
CA ALA A 113 0.47 -5.15 12.63
C ALA A 113 0.37 -5.80 11.24
N ILE A 114 0.48 -5.00 10.17
CA ILE A 114 0.51 -5.49 8.78
C ILE A 114 1.75 -6.34 8.52
N PHE A 115 2.92 -5.95 9.05
CA PHE A 115 4.17 -6.71 8.87
C PHE A 115 4.12 -8.10 9.51
N LEU A 116 3.36 -8.26 10.60
CA LEU A 116 3.21 -9.52 11.34
C LEU A 116 2.08 -10.42 10.81
N ALA A 117 1.21 -9.90 9.94
CA ALA A 117 0.06 -10.62 9.39
C ALA A 117 0.46 -11.55 8.23
#